data_AF-A0A1B1MJD3-F1
#
_entry.id   AF-A0A1B1MJD3-F1
#
_cell.length_a   1.000
_cell.length_b   1.000
_cell.length_c   1.000
_cell.angle_alpha   90.00
_cell.angle_beta   90.00
_cell.angle_gamma   90.00
#
_symmetry.space_group_name_H-M   'P 1'
#
loop_
_entity.id
_entity.type
_entity.pdbx_description
1 polymer ?
#
loop_
_entity_poly.entity_id
_entity_poly.type
_entity_poly.pdbx_seq_one_letter_code
_entity_poly.pdbx_strand_id
1 'polypeptide(L)'
;MRTQGPARSRFLLGTVIVAVPLALALLGPVFAGDPGPRAVSFTLGGGHWLGTDFVGRDVWQQVLHGGRTVVLTALAATALAYLVAVPVGLVSAVTHARRLEDLLMRPLDVLLAVPSLLLILLVASVFTPGAVGLALLVALVNVPDAARIVRAAAGEAAARPAVEALRMQGETWWRVAVGYVGRATVRTLAADAGVRLTGVLYLVSTAAFLGVGVAPDAADWAVMVDRNRTGLMVQPWAVVVPALLIVALTTGTNLLFDAVLGARRDVPRGVVGRLRVRCGWSRSSPRPIGALRNRFLRKGGGIHEPRRGCRRRRTSQVAGRDRRSCPCRRGEPAGAIRQGGRSGGGVRER
;
A
#
# COMPACT_ATOMS: atom_id res chain seq x y z
N MET A 1 -2.81 -33.28 13.70
CA MET A 1 -3.75 -32.19 13.35
C MET A 1 -2.97 -30.89 13.19
N ARG A 2 -2.87 -30.35 11.97
CA ARG A 2 -2.14 -29.10 11.69
C ARG A 2 -2.92 -27.91 12.25
N THR A 3 -2.35 -27.18 13.20
CA THR A 3 -2.87 -25.91 13.69
C THR A 3 -2.77 -24.84 12.60
N GLN A 4 -3.74 -24.82 11.68
CA GLN A 4 -4.01 -23.69 10.77
C GLN A 4 -4.70 -22.51 11.50
N GLY A 5 -4.33 -22.26 12.76
CA GLY A 5 -5.17 -21.59 13.77
C GLY A 5 -5.45 -20.09 13.55
N PRO A 6 -4.47 -19.23 13.19
CA PRO A 6 -4.69 -17.78 13.20
C PRO A 6 -5.13 -17.18 11.86
N ALA A 7 -4.61 -17.67 10.72
CA ALA A 7 -4.90 -17.09 9.40
C ALA A 7 -6.32 -17.40 8.92
N ARG A 8 -6.79 -18.65 9.14
CA ARG A 8 -8.15 -19.08 8.78
C ARG A 8 -9.21 -18.38 9.63
N SER A 9 -8.93 -18.15 10.91
CA SER A 9 -9.83 -17.43 11.82
C SER A 9 -9.99 -15.96 11.41
N ARG A 10 -8.91 -15.28 11.00
CA ARG A 10 -8.96 -13.88 10.54
C ARG A 10 -9.73 -13.75 9.22
N PHE A 11 -9.52 -14.68 8.30
CA PHE A 11 -10.27 -14.74 7.05
C PHE A 11 -11.77 -14.90 7.31
N LEU A 12 -12.16 -15.91 8.10
CA LEU A 12 -13.56 -16.16 8.45
C LEU A 12 -14.21 -14.95 9.12
N LEU A 13 -13.52 -14.34 10.10
CA LEU A 13 -14.01 -13.17 10.80
C LEU A 13 -14.19 -11.97 9.86
N GLY A 14 -13.21 -11.68 9.00
CA GLY A 14 -13.33 -10.63 7.98
C GLY A 14 -14.48 -10.89 7.01
N THR A 15 -14.63 -12.13 6.52
CA THR A 15 -15.73 -12.52 5.62
C THR A 15 -17.09 -12.32 6.28
N VAL A 16 -17.27 -12.77 7.52
CA VAL A 16 -18.55 -12.64 8.23
C VAL A 16 -18.91 -11.16 8.46
N ILE A 17 -17.93 -10.34 8.86
CA ILE A 17 -18.17 -8.91 9.11
C ILE A 17 -18.56 -8.16 7.83
N VAL A 18 -17.98 -8.48 6.67
CA VAL A 18 -18.34 -7.86 5.38
C VAL A 18 -19.63 -8.41 4.81
N ALA A 19 -19.91 -9.71 5.02
CA ALA A 19 -21.03 -10.38 4.37
C ALA A 19 -22.37 -9.71 4.69
N VAL A 20 -22.58 -9.28 5.95
CA VAL A 20 -23.82 -8.63 6.37
C VAL A 20 -24.07 -7.29 5.65
N PRO A 21 -23.20 -6.27 5.75
CA PRO A 21 -23.40 -5.01 5.05
C PRO A 21 -23.41 -5.19 3.53
N LEU A 22 -22.58 -6.07 2.98
CA LEU A 22 -22.56 -6.31 1.54
C LEU A 22 -23.86 -6.97 1.04
N ALA A 23 -24.40 -7.94 1.78
CA ALA A 23 -25.69 -8.55 1.48
C ALA A 23 -26.82 -7.54 1.56
N LEU A 24 -26.85 -6.68 2.59
CA LEU A 24 -27.82 -5.60 2.70
C LEU A 24 -27.70 -4.59 1.56
N ALA A 25 -26.47 -4.21 1.17
CA ALA A 25 -26.26 -3.27 0.08
C ALA A 25 -26.70 -3.79 -1.30
N LEU A 26 -26.50 -5.09 -1.56
CA LEU A 26 -26.77 -5.69 -2.88
C LEU A 26 -28.18 -6.28 -2.98
N LEU A 27 -28.64 -6.97 -1.94
CA LEU A 27 -29.93 -7.66 -1.91
C LEU A 27 -31.01 -6.84 -1.20
N GLY A 28 -30.64 -5.87 -0.36
CA GLY A 28 -31.58 -5.04 0.36
C GLY A 28 -32.63 -4.37 -0.52
N PRO A 29 -32.28 -3.78 -1.68
CA PRO A 29 -33.27 -3.19 -2.58
C PRO A 29 -34.31 -4.16 -3.16
N VAL A 30 -34.04 -5.48 -3.13
CA VAL A 30 -34.98 -6.51 -3.59
C VAL A 30 -35.99 -6.86 -2.49
N PHE A 31 -35.58 -6.74 -1.23
CA PHE A 31 -36.43 -6.98 -0.06
C PHE A 31 -37.09 -5.71 0.48
N ALA A 32 -36.64 -4.55 0.00
CA ALA A 32 -37.25 -3.28 0.33
C ALA A 32 -38.56 -3.13 -0.44
N GLY A 33 -39.62 -2.77 0.30
CA GLY A 33 -40.93 -2.49 -0.29
C GLY A 33 -40.99 -1.08 -0.85
N ASP A 34 -42.15 -0.72 -1.42
CA ASP A 34 -42.39 0.66 -1.83
C ASP A 34 -42.30 1.63 -0.65
N PRO A 35 -41.89 2.90 -0.88
CA PRO A 35 -41.82 3.89 0.18
C PRO A 35 -43.17 4.03 0.87
N GLY A 36 -43.25 3.58 2.12
CA GLY A 36 -44.45 3.69 2.94
C GLY A 36 -44.83 5.15 3.25
N PRO A 37 -46.06 5.39 3.74
CA PRO A 37 -46.48 6.72 4.18
C PRO A 37 -45.55 7.26 5.26
N ARG A 38 -45.35 8.59 5.28
CA ARG A 38 -44.54 9.24 6.31
C ARG A 38 -45.33 9.28 7.62
N ALA A 39 -44.72 8.76 8.67
CA ALA A 39 -45.22 8.82 10.04
C ALA A 39 -44.63 10.05 10.77
N VAL A 40 -44.84 10.13 12.09
CA VAL A 40 -44.22 11.16 12.92
C VAL A 40 -42.71 10.88 13.04
N SER A 41 -41.90 11.93 12.99
CA SER A 41 -40.44 11.86 13.12
C SER A 41 -40.01 11.21 14.43
N PHE A 42 -38.96 10.38 14.37
CA PHE A 42 -38.35 9.72 15.54
C PHE A 42 -39.31 8.91 16.43
N THR A 43 -40.27 8.20 15.82
CA THR A 43 -41.18 7.31 16.54
C THR A 43 -40.65 5.88 16.59
N LEU A 44 -40.69 5.25 17.78
CA LEU A 44 -40.48 3.81 17.94
C LEU A 44 -41.84 3.08 17.87
N GLY A 45 -41.88 1.94 17.19
CA GLY A 45 -43.08 1.10 17.10
C GLY A 45 -44.03 1.48 15.97
N GLY A 46 -45.30 1.08 16.06
CA GLY A 46 -46.30 1.39 15.02
C GLY A 46 -46.10 0.65 13.68
N GLY A 47 -45.40 -0.49 13.69
CA GLY A 47 -45.07 -1.26 12.49
C GLY A 47 -43.66 -0.99 11.94
N HIS A 48 -42.94 0.01 12.45
CA HIS A 48 -41.56 0.32 12.08
C HIS A 48 -40.56 -0.38 13.01
N TRP A 49 -39.85 -1.39 12.49
CA TRP A 49 -38.94 -2.22 13.29
C TRP A 49 -37.76 -1.46 13.89
N LEU A 50 -37.17 -0.54 13.12
CA LEU A 50 -36.09 0.34 13.57
C LEU A 50 -36.57 1.78 13.83
N GLY A 51 -37.90 1.95 13.86
CA GLY A 51 -38.56 3.25 13.97
C GLY A 51 -38.45 4.11 12.71
N THR A 52 -38.80 5.39 12.86
CA THR A 52 -38.80 6.38 11.78
C THR A 52 -37.61 7.35 11.84
N ASP A 53 -37.24 7.87 10.67
CA ASP A 53 -36.20 8.89 10.49
C ASP A 53 -36.70 10.32 10.83
N PHE A 54 -35.83 11.33 10.63
CA PHE A 54 -36.13 12.75 10.84
C PHE A 54 -37.35 13.24 10.05
N VAL A 55 -37.66 12.62 8.90
CA VAL A 55 -38.77 12.99 8.01
C VAL A 55 -39.97 12.03 8.15
N GLY A 56 -39.89 11.06 9.07
CA GLY A 56 -40.95 10.10 9.33
C GLY A 56 -40.94 8.86 8.43
N ARG A 57 -39.87 8.57 7.69
CA ARG A 57 -39.74 7.36 6.86
C ARG A 57 -39.23 6.18 7.68
N ASP A 58 -39.59 4.96 7.29
CA ASP A 58 -39.09 3.74 7.96
C ASP A 58 -37.57 3.58 7.80
N VAL A 59 -36.84 3.58 8.92
CA VAL A 59 -35.39 3.43 8.96
C VAL A 59 -34.94 2.12 8.34
N TRP A 60 -35.68 1.02 8.53
CA TRP A 60 -35.31 -0.29 7.99
C TRP A 60 -35.30 -0.28 6.46
N GLN A 61 -36.32 0.30 5.85
CA GLN A 61 -36.41 0.44 4.39
C GLN A 61 -35.29 1.34 3.85
N GLN A 62 -34.98 2.43 4.56
CA GLN A 62 -33.86 3.31 4.20
C GLN A 62 -32.50 2.59 4.30
N VAL A 63 -32.29 1.76 5.33
CA VAL A 63 -31.07 0.95 5.47
C VAL A 63 -30.91 -0.04 4.30
N LEU A 64 -32.00 -0.71 3.90
CA LEU A 64 -31.98 -1.68 2.80
C LEU A 64 -31.64 -1.03 1.45
N HIS A 65 -32.10 0.19 1.20
CA HIS A 65 -31.75 0.92 -0.02
C HIS A 65 -30.39 1.62 0.05
N GLY A 66 -29.97 2.06 1.23
CA GLY A 66 -28.83 2.97 1.40
C GLY A 66 -27.44 2.37 1.20
N GLY A 67 -27.30 1.05 1.20
CA GLY A 67 -25.99 0.41 1.02
C GLY A 67 -25.49 0.45 -0.43
N ARG A 68 -26.41 0.43 -1.41
CA ARG A 68 -26.07 0.31 -2.82
C ARG A 68 -25.29 1.51 -3.33
N THR A 69 -25.69 2.72 -2.94
CA THR A 69 -25.03 3.96 -3.34
C THR A 69 -23.60 4.00 -2.84
N VAL A 70 -23.37 3.73 -1.55
CA VAL A 70 -22.04 3.71 -0.92
C VAL A 70 -21.12 2.69 -1.58
N VAL A 71 -21.59 1.45 -1.76
CA VAL A 71 -20.77 0.36 -2.32
C VAL A 71 -20.46 0.62 -3.80
N LEU A 72 -21.45 0.96 -4.62
CA LEU A 72 -21.25 1.16 -6.06
C LEU A 72 -20.39 2.39 -6.36
N THR A 73 -20.59 3.49 -5.65
CA THR A 73 -19.77 4.70 -5.85
C THR A 73 -18.31 4.45 -5.46
N ALA A 74 -18.06 3.75 -4.36
CA ALA A 74 -16.70 3.40 -3.94
C ALA A 74 -16.02 2.40 -4.91
N LEU A 75 -16.75 1.39 -5.37
CA LEU A 75 -16.24 0.44 -6.38
C LEU A 75 -15.94 1.15 -7.71
N ALA A 76 -16.85 2.00 -8.19
CA ALA A 76 -16.66 2.77 -9.41
C ALA A 76 -15.47 3.72 -9.29
N ALA A 77 -15.35 4.46 -8.19
CA ALA A 77 -14.23 5.37 -7.95
C ALA A 77 -12.89 4.62 -7.91
N THR A 78 -12.84 3.46 -7.24
CA THR A 78 -11.63 2.62 -7.20
C THR A 78 -11.29 2.10 -8.59
N ALA A 79 -12.26 1.56 -9.33
CA ALA A 79 -12.04 1.05 -10.68
C ALA A 79 -11.54 2.15 -11.63
N LEU A 80 -12.14 3.34 -11.59
CA LEU A 80 -11.73 4.50 -12.39
C LEU A 80 -10.32 4.98 -12.01
N ALA A 81 -9.98 4.99 -10.71
CA ALA A 81 -8.64 5.35 -10.28
C ALA A 81 -7.58 4.39 -10.85
N TYR A 82 -7.82 3.07 -10.78
CA TYR A 82 -6.92 2.08 -11.37
C TYR A 82 -6.90 2.08 -12.90
N LEU A 83 -8.00 2.41 -13.54
CA LEU A 83 -8.08 2.55 -15.00
C LEU A 83 -7.10 3.61 -15.51
N VAL A 84 -6.88 4.69 -14.75
CA VAL A 84 -5.90 5.74 -15.08
C VAL A 84 -4.52 5.43 -14.52
N ALA A 85 -4.44 4.95 -13.28
CA ALA A 85 -3.18 4.69 -12.60
C ALA A 85 -2.36 3.57 -13.25
N VAL A 86 -3.00 2.51 -13.76
CA VAL A 86 -2.30 1.37 -14.36
C VAL A 86 -1.54 1.77 -15.63
N PRO A 87 -2.17 2.42 -16.63
CA PRO A 87 -1.45 2.94 -17.80
C PRO A 87 -0.34 3.92 -17.42
N VAL A 88 -0.61 4.90 -16.54
CA VAL A 88 0.37 5.92 -16.16
C VAL A 88 1.58 5.30 -15.45
N GLY A 89 1.35 4.38 -14.52
CA GLY A 89 2.40 3.66 -13.80
C GLY A 89 3.20 2.69 -14.68
N LEU A 90 2.55 1.96 -15.58
CA LEU A 90 3.24 1.06 -16.53
C LEU A 90 4.08 1.83 -17.53
N VAL A 91 3.54 2.91 -18.11
CA VAL A 91 4.24 3.72 -19.10
C VAL A 91 5.47 4.38 -18.50
N SER A 92 5.33 4.97 -17.30
CA SER A 92 6.45 5.58 -16.59
C SER A 92 7.53 4.57 -16.20
N ALA A 93 7.16 3.36 -15.76
CA ALA A 93 8.10 2.32 -15.36
C ALA A 93 8.85 1.66 -16.52
N VAL A 94 8.16 1.29 -17.61
CA VAL A 94 8.75 0.48 -18.69
C VAL A 94 9.59 1.33 -19.65
N THR A 95 9.18 2.57 -19.90
CA THR A 95 9.83 3.44 -20.90
C THR A 95 11.19 3.97 -20.43
N HIS A 96 11.44 4.03 -19.11
CA HIS A 96 12.70 4.55 -18.52
C HIS A 96 13.09 5.97 -19.01
N ALA A 97 12.14 6.73 -19.56
CA ALA A 97 12.37 8.06 -20.07
C ALA A 97 12.16 9.08 -18.95
N ARG A 98 13.25 9.61 -18.40
CA ARG A 98 13.21 10.52 -17.24
C ARG A 98 12.28 11.71 -17.43
N ARG A 99 12.22 12.28 -18.64
CA ARG A 99 11.32 13.41 -18.96
C ARG A 99 9.85 13.01 -18.95
N LEU A 100 9.52 11.83 -19.48
CA LEU A 100 8.15 11.32 -19.51
C LEU A 100 7.68 10.98 -18.08
N GLU A 101 8.57 10.39 -17.30
CA GLU A 101 8.36 10.10 -15.89
C GLU A 101 8.04 11.38 -15.11
N ASP A 102 8.87 12.42 -15.26
CA ASP A 102 8.64 13.72 -14.64
C ASP A 102 7.30 14.33 -15.08
N LEU A 103 6.98 14.26 -16.38
CA LEU A 103 5.73 14.84 -16.91
C LEU A 103 4.48 14.12 -16.38
N LEU A 104 4.52 12.79 -16.26
CA LEU A 104 3.37 11.99 -15.82
C LEU A 104 3.19 11.99 -14.29
N MET A 105 4.29 11.96 -13.53
CA MET A 105 4.22 11.79 -12.08
C MET A 105 4.19 13.13 -11.32
N ARG A 106 4.84 14.19 -11.82
CA ARG A 106 4.86 15.48 -11.11
C ARG A 106 3.47 16.09 -10.89
N PRO A 107 2.53 16.09 -11.86
CA PRO A 107 1.18 16.61 -11.61
C PRO A 107 0.45 15.84 -10.51
N LEU A 108 0.65 14.51 -10.48
CA LEU A 108 0.08 13.64 -9.46
C LEU A 108 0.70 13.94 -8.08
N ASP A 109 1.99 14.23 -8.02
CA ASP A 109 2.68 14.61 -6.79
C ASP A 109 2.18 15.94 -6.21
N VAL A 110 1.83 16.91 -7.08
CA VAL A 110 1.19 18.16 -6.66
C VAL A 110 -0.19 17.91 -6.08
N LEU A 111 -0.97 17.01 -6.68
CA LEU A 111 -2.31 16.66 -6.20
C LEU A 111 -2.28 16.06 -4.79
N LEU A 112 -1.25 15.28 -4.47
CA LEU A 112 -1.04 14.68 -3.14
C LEU A 112 -0.70 15.69 -2.05
N ALA A 113 -0.26 16.90 -2.39
CA ALA A 113 0.00 17.95 -1.42
C ALA A 113 -1.31 18.51 -0.81
N VAL A 114 -2.43 18.34 -1.51
CA VAL A 114 -3.75 18.82 -1.07
C VAL A 114 -4.47 17.70 -0.34
N PRO A 115 -4.98 17.92 0.89
CA PRO A 115 -5.81 16.94 1.57
C PRO A 115 -7.03 16.54 0.73
N SER A 116 -7.23 15.24 0.55
CA SER A 116 -8.26 14.64 -0.30
C SER A 116 -9.66 15.21 -0.05
N LEU A 117 -10.04 15.30 1.22
CA LEU A 117 -11.35 15.81 1.63
C LEU A 117 -11.50 17.31 1.32
N LEU A 118 -10.44 18.10 1.50
CA LEU A 118 -10.47 19.53 1.18
C LEU A 118 -10.68 19.75 -0.31
N LEU A 119 -10.02 18.95 -1.16
CA LEU A 119 -10.24 19.04 -2.61
C LEU A 119 -11.69 18.68 -2.97
N ILE A 120 -12.24 17.63 -2.35
CA ILE A 120 -13.63 17.23 -2.58
C ILE A 120 -14.60 18.36 -2.21
N LEU A 121 -14.42 18.97 -1.03
CA LEU A 121 -15.25 20.07 -0.55
C LEU A 121 -15.09 21.34 -1.39
N LEU A 122 -13.87 21.65 -1.84
CA LEU A 122 -13.61 22.79 -2.71
C LEU A 122 -14.37 22.65 -4.03
N VAL A 123 -14.32 21.48 -4.66
CA VAL A 123 -15.08 21.23 -5.89
C VAL A 123 -16.58 21.26 -5.61
N ALA A 124 -17.02 20.70 -4.48
CA ALA A 124 -18.41 20.73 -4.04
C ALA A 124 -18.95 22.14 -3.76
N SER A 125 -18.07 23.12 -3.48
CA SER A 125 -18.47 24.51 -3.25
C SER A 125 -18.81 25.26 -4.54
N VAL A 126 -18.27 24.80 -5.68
CA VAL A 126 -18.50 25.42 -7.00
C VAL A 126 -19.51 24.61 -7.81
N PHE A 127 -19.48 23.28 -7.68
CA PHE A 127 -20.34 22.35 -8.41
C PHE A 127 -21.07 21.45 -7.42
N THR A 128 -22.31 21.06 -7.72
CA THR A 128 -23.03 20.04 -6.93
C THR A 128 -22.86 18.68 -7.60
N PRO A 129 -21.86 17.85 -7.22
CA PRO A 129 -21.70 16.54 -7.82
C PRO A 129 -22.88 15.65 -7.44
N GLY A 130 -23.42 14.91 -8.40
CA GLY A 130 -24.21 13.70 -8.12
C GLY A 130 -23.31 12.50 -7.83
N ALA A 131 -23.89 11.30 -7.73
CA ALA A 131 -23.15 10.09 -7.37
C ALA A 131 -21.99 9.78 -8.35
N VAL A 132 -22.22 10.01 -9.65
CA VAL A 132 -21.19 9.85 -10.70
C VAL A 132 -20.09 10.91 -10.56
N GLY A 133 -20.47 12.17 -10.29
CA GLY A 133 -19.52 13.25 -10.08
C GLY A 133 -18.62 13.01 -8.85
N LEU A 134 -19.21 12.52 -7.76
CA LEU A 134 -18.46 12.11 -6.57
C LEU A 134 -17.51 10.96 -6.88
N ALA A 135 -17.95 9.93 -7.62
CA ALA A 135 -17.09 8.81 -8.00
C ALA A 135 -15.89 9.26 -8.84
N LEU A 136 -16.10 10.17 -9.81
CA LEU A 136 -15.02 10.75 -10.63
C LEU A 136 -14.04 11.58 -9.80
N LEU A 137 -14.55 12.39 -8.88
CA LEU A 137 -13.75 13.25 -8.03
C LEU A 137 -12.90 12.43 -7.04
N VAL A 138 -13.51 11.44 -6.40
CA VAL A 138 -12.81 10.50 -5.52
C VAL A 138 -11.79 9.69 -6.31
N ALA A 139 -12.12 9.25 -7.53
CA ALA A 139 -11.17 8.57 -8.40
C ALA A 139 -9.95 9.46 -8.67
N LEU A 140 -10.16 10.69 -9.13
CA LEU A 140 -9.11 11.67 -9.45
C LEU A 140 -8.15 11.87 -8.27
N VAL A 141 -8.68 12.03 -7.06
CA VAL A 141 -7.91 12.20 -5.83
C VAL A 141 -7.07 10.96 -5.48
N ASN A 142 -7.55 9.76 -5.84
CA ASN A 142 -6.86 8.50 -5.54
C ASN A 142 -5.90 8.03 -6.65
N VAL A 143 -5.96 8.63 -7.85
CA VAL A 143 -5.06 8.29 -8.97
C VAL A 143 -3.58 8.41 -8.58
N PRO A 144 -3.10 9.48 -7.90
CA PRO A 144 -1.68 9.63 -7.58
C PRO A 144 -1.10 8.49 -6.75
N ASP A 145 -1.79 8.11 -5.67
CA ASP A 145 -1.33 7.05 -4.78
C ASP A 145 -1.34 5.70 -5.50
N ALA A 146 -2.39 5.41 -6.26
CA ALA A 146 -2.46 4.19 -7.05
C ALA A 146 -1.36 4.15 -8.13
N ALA A 147 -1.12 5.26 -8.84
CA ALA A 147 -0.14 5.34 -9.91
C ALA A 147 1.29 5.13 -9.38
N ARG A 148 1.60 5.64 -8.18
CA ARG A 148 2.89 5.41 -7.51
C ARG A 148 3.11 3.94 -7.16
N ILE A 149 2.10 3.26 -6.62
CA ILE A 149 2.20 1.82 -6.32
C ILE A 149 2.34 1.00 -7.60
N VAL A 150 1.54 1.30 -8.63
CA VAL A 150 1.65 0.65 -9.94
C VAL A 150 3.06 0.81 -10.50
N ARG A 151 3.59 2.03 -10.48
CA ARG A 151 4.93 2.34 -10.97
C ARG A 151 6.00 1.55 -10.23
N ALA A 152 5.93 1.49 -8.90
CA ALA A 152 6.90 0.76 -8.09
C ALA A 152 6.89 -0.74 -8.44
N ALA A 153 5.70 -1.35 -8.47
CA ALA A 153 5.54 -2.76 -8.83
C ALA A 153 5.97 -3.06 -10.28
N ALA A 154 5.63 -2.18 -11.22
CA ALA A 154 6.01 -2.30 -12.62
C ALA A 154 7.52 -2.13 -12.81
N GLY A 155 8.16 -1.22 -12.07
CA GLY A 155 9.61 -1.03 -12.08
C GLY A 155 10.36 -2.28 -11.63
N GLU A 156 9.92 -2.91 -10.54
CA GLU A 156 10.50 -4.19 -10.07
C GLU A 156 10.36 -5.31 -11.11
N ALA A 157 9.21 -5.41 -11.78
CA ALA A 157 9.00 -6.40 -12.82
C ALA A 157 9.79 -6.09 -14.10
N ALA A 158 9.93 -4.81 -14.45
CA ALA A 158 10.69 -4.33 -15.61
C ALA A 158 12.20 -4.53 -15.46
N ALA A 159 12.72 -4.54 -14.22
CA ALA A 159 14.14 -4.76 -13.92
C ALA A 159 14.56 -6.24 -13.93
N ARG A 160 13.66 -7.19 -14.24
CA ARG A 160 14.00 -8.62 -14.26
C ARG A 160 14.78 -9.00 -15.53
N PRO A 161 15.73 -9.96 -15.46
CA PRO A 161 16.50 -10.43 -16.62
C PRO A 161 15.63 -10.93 -17.78
N ALA A 162 14.42 -11.42 -17.50
CA ALA A 162 13.46 -11.81 -18.52
C ALA A 162 13.07 -10.65 -19.46
N VAL A 163 13.01 -9.41 -18.95
CA VAL A 163 12.71 -8.22 -19.77
C VAL A 163 13.89 -7.85 -20.65
N GLU A 164 15.11 -8.00 -20.16
CA GLU A 164 16.33 -7.81 -20.96
C GLU A 164 16.40 -8.84 -22.10
N ALA A 165 16.08 -10.10 -21.82
CA ALA A 165 15.98 -11.14 -22.83
C ALA A 165 14.93 -10.83 -23.91
N LEU A 166 13.74 -10.38 -23.52
CA LEU A 166 12.69 -9.97 -24.46
C LEU A 166 13.14 -8.78 -25.33
N ARG A 167 13.84 -7.81 -24.74
CA ARG A 167 14.39 -6.66 -25.50
C ARG A 167 15.48 -7.09 -26.48
N MET A 168 16.35 -8.04 -26.11
CA MET A 168 17.36 -8.61 -27.00
C MET A 168 16.75 -9.39 -28.17
N GLN A 169 15.55 -9.95 -27.99
CA GLN A 169 14.76 -10.61 -29.04
C GLN A 169 14.03 -9.62 -29.97
N GLY A 170 14.14 -8.31 -29.73
CA GLY A 170 13.46 -7.29 -30.51
C GLY A 170 11.95 -7.20 -30.27
N GLU A 171 11.46 -7.70 -29.12
CA GLU A 171 10.04 -7.66 -28.81
C GLU A 171 9.50 -6.24 -28.67
N THR A 172 8.26 -6.05 -29.11
CA THR A 172 7.60 -4.74 -29.08
C THR A 172 7.34 -4.25 -27.66
N TRP A 173 7.29 -2.92 -27.50
CA TRP A 173 6.99 -2.28 -26.21
C TRP A 173 5.69 -2.81 -25.59
N TRP A 174 4.63 -2.99 -26.38
CA TRP A 174 3.33 -3.47 -25.90
C TRP A 174 3.41 -4.89 -25.32
N ARG A 175 4.16 -5.77 -25.96
CA ARG A 175 4.34 -7.15 -25.48
C ARG A 175 5.14 -7.20 -24.19
N VAL A 176 6.14 -6.34 -24.04
CA VAL A 176 6.90 -6.19 -22.80
C VAL A 176 6.05 -5.55 -21.70
N ALA A 177 5.43 -4.41 -21.97
CA ALA A 177 4.72 -3.59 -20.98
C ALA A 177 3.40 -4.21 -20.52
N VAL A 178 2.50 -4.56 -21.43
CA VAL A 178 1.18 -5.11 -21.09
C VAL A 178 1.26 -6.63 -20.94
N GLY A 179 1.99 -7.29 -21.84
CA GLY A 179 2.08 -8.75 -21.88
C GLY A 179 2.87 -9.34 -20.71
N TYR A 180 4.12 -8.91 -20.50
CA TYR A 180 4.97 -9.46 -19.43
C TYR A 180 4.84 -8.68 -18.12
N VAL A 181 5.17 -7.38 -18.13
CA VAL A 181 5.22 -6.54 -16.92
C VAL A 181 3.83 -6.39 -16.30
N GLY A 182 2.82 -6.05 -17.11
CA GLY A 182 1.44 -5.90 -16.66
C GLY A 182 0.90 -7.17 -16.01
N ARG A 183 1.06 -8.33 -16.65
CA ARG A 183 0.64 -9.62 -16.06
C ARG A 183 1.41 -9.98 -14.79
N ALA A 184 2.69 -9.64 -14.70
CA ALA A 184 3.49 -9.87 -13.51
C ALA A 184 3.03 -9.02 -12.31
N THR A 185 2.49 -7.82 -12.55
CA THR A 185 2.05 -6.91 -11.48
C THR A 185 0.60 -7.11 -11.06
N VAL A 186 -0.27 -7.74 -11.87
CA VAL A 186 -1.72 -7.93 -11.57
C VAL A 186 -1.97 -8.36 -10.13
N ARG A 187 -1.17 -9.29 -9.59
CA ARG A 187 -1.36 -9.77 -8.20
C ARG A 187 -1.07 -8.70 -7.15
N THR A 188 0.01 -7.93 -7.33
CA THR A 188 0.36 -6.81 -6.45
C THR A 188 -0.68 -5.70 -6.56
N LEU A 189 -1.17 -5.43 -7.78
CA LEU A 189 -2.19 -4.42 -8.00
C LEU A 189 -3.55 -4.82 -7.43
N ALA A 190 -3.94 -6.09 -7.55
CA ALA A 190 -5.16 -6.61 -6.93
C ALA A 190 -5.11 -6.51 -5.40
N ALA A 191 -3.92 -6.70 -4.81
CA ALA A 191 -3.70 -6.51 -3.38
C ALA A 191 -3.87 -5.04 -2.96
N ASP A 192 -3.22 -4.12 -3.67
CA ASP A 192 -3.35 -2.68 -3.41
C ASP A 192 -4.79 -2.19 -3.64
N ALA A 193 -5.49 -2.71 -4.66
CA ALA A 193 -6.86 -2.33 -4.97
C ALA A 193 -7.82 -2.65 -3.83
N GLY A 194 -7.61 -3.77 -3.15
CA GLY A 194 -8.42 -4.13 -2.00
C GLY A 194 -8.23 -3.23 -0.80
N VAL A 195 -6.97 -2.93 -0.45
CA VAL A 195 -6.66 -1.98 0.64
C VAL A 195 -7.20 -0.59 0.29
N ARG A 196 -6.99 -0.15 -0.95
CA ARG A 196 -7.43 1.16 -1.45
C ARG A 196 -8.94 1.31 -1.47
N LEU A 197 -9.69 0.25 -1.78
CA LEU A 197 -11.15 0.24 -1.72
C LEU A 197 -11.65 0.64 -0.33
N THR A 198 -10.97 0.22 0.74
CA THR A 198 -11.33 0.61 2.12
C THR A 198 -11.17 2.12 2.34
N GLY A 199 -10.05 2.69 1.89
CA GLY A 199 -9.82 4.14 1.99
C GLY A 199 -10.82 4.94 1.15
N VAL A 200 -11.16 4.44 -0.04
CA VAL A 200 -12.17 5.02 -0.93
C VAL A 200 -13.57 4.96 -0.30
N LEU A 201 -13.96 3.83 0.30
CA LEU A 201 -15.22 3.69 1.04
C LEU A 201 -15.32 4.73 2.15
N TYR A 202 -14.27 4.87 2.97
CA TYR A 202 -14.21 5.88 4.02
C TYR A 202 -14.37 7.30 3.46
N LEU A 203 -13.67 7.63 2.37
CA LEU A 203 -13.71 8.95 1.76
C LEU A 203 -15.08 9.27 1.15
N VAL A 204 -15.70 8.30 0.47
CA VAL A 204 -17.07 8.41 -0.09
C VAL A 204 -18.08 8.61 1.03
N SER A 205 -18.04 7.78 2.08
CA SER A 205 -18.94 7.93 3.23
C SER A 205 -18.76 9.28 3.93
N THR A 206 -17.52 9.74 4.08
CA THR A 206 -17.24 11.05 4.68
C THR A 206 -17.78 12.18 3.80
N ALA A 207 -17.59 12.11 2.48
CA ALA A 207 -18.09 13.11 1.55
C ALA A 207 -19.63 13.14 1.53
N ALA A 208 -20.30 11.98 1.50
CA ALA A 208 -21.75 11.88 1.55
C ALA A 208 -22.34 12.37 2.88
N PHE A 209 -21.68 12.07 4.01
CA PHE A 209 -22.04 12.63 5.31
C PHE A 209 -21.95 14.17 5.33
N LEU A 210 -20.98 14.76 4.62
CA LEU A 210 -20.84 16.20 4.46
C LEU A 210 -21.77 16.80 3.40
N GLY A 211 -22.68 16.01 2.83
CA GLY A 211 -23.65 16.47 1.84
C GLY A 211 -23.11 16.57 0.42
N VAL A 212 -21.99 15.93 0.10
CA VAL A 212 -21.39 15.93 -1.25
C VAL A 212 -21.77 14.66 -2.00
N GLY A 213 -22.22 14.78 -3.25
CA GLY A 213 -22.40 13.64 -4.14
C GLY A 213 -23.72 12.90 -4.04
N VAL A 214 -24.47 13.11 -2.94
CA VAL A 214 -25.70 12.38 -2.66
C VAL A 214 -26.78 13.37 -2.24
N ALA A 215 -27.96 13.21 -2.82
CA ALA A 215 -29.10 14.07 -2.49
C ALA A 215 -29.53 13.85 -1.04
N PRO A 216 -29.98 14.91 -0.34
CA PRO A 216 -30.30 14.85 1.08
C PRO A 216 -31.49 13.94 1.43
N ASP A 217 -32.33 13.64 0.45
CA ASP A 217 -33.50 12.79 0.54
C ASP A 217 -33.26 11.37 0.00
N ALA A 218 -32.05 11.10 -0.52
CA ALA A 218 -31.68 9.78 -0.99
C ALA A 218 -31.40 8.84 0.17
N ALA A 219 -31.77 7.57 -0.01
CA ALA A 219 -31.35 6.50 0.87
C ALA A 219 -29.84 6.26 0.67
N ASP A 220 -29.03 6.66 1.65
CA ASP A 220 -27.59 6.42 1.71
C ASP A 220 -27.16 6.35 3.18
N TRP A 221 -26.39 5.33 3.56
CA TRP A 221 -26.04 5.14 4.97
C TRP A 221 -25.32 6.34 5.59
N ALA A 222 -24.47 7.05 4.85
CA ALA A 222 -23.77 8.21 5.40
C ALA A 222 -24.71 9.41 5.56
N VAL A 223 -25.62 9.62 4.60
CA VAL A 223 -26.65 10.68 4.68
C VAL A 223 -27.61 10.40 5.84
N MET A 224 -27.97 9.13 6.07
CA MET A 224 -28.81 8.73 7.22
C MET A 224 -28.18 9.11 8.56
N VAL A 225 -26.86 8.98 8.70
CA VAL A 225 -26.13 9.37 9.91
C VAL A 225 -26.19 10.90 10.11
N ASP A 226 -25.95 11.69 9.06
CA ASP A 226 -26.03 13.16 9.17
C ASP A 226 -27.44 13.65 9.49
N ARG A 227 -28.46 13.11 8.80
CA ARG A 227 -29.85 13.56 8.93
C ARG A 227 -30.48 13.23 10.28
N ASN A 228 -30.10 12.11 10.89
CA ASN A 228 -30.72 11.62 12.10
C ASN A 228 -29.94 11.95 13.38
N ARG A 229 -28.77 12.62 13.29
CA ARG A 229 -27.93 12.92 14.46
C ARG A 229 -28.60 13.77 15.54
N THR A 230 -29.57 14.61 15.16
CA THR A 230 -30.36 15.42 16.11
C THR A 230 -31.33 14.58 16.94
N GLY A 231 -31.79 13.46 16.40
CA GLY A 231 -32.68 12.51 17.07
C GLY A 231 -31.96 11.41 17.84
N LEU A 232 -30.63 11.47 17.99
CA LEU A 232 -29.84 10.38 18.58
C LEU A 232 -30.30 10.00 20.00
N MET A 233 -30.76 10.98 20.78
CA MET A 233 -31.24 10.76 22.16
C MET A 233 -32.68 10.23 22.22
N VAL A 234 -33.45 10.34 21.14
CA VAL A 234 -34.85 9.90 21.07
C VAL A 234 -34.96 8.55 20.36
N GLN A 235 -34.35 8.45 19.19
CA GLN A 235 -34.33 7.29 18.31
C GLN A 235 -32.88 7.04 17.84
N PRO A 236 -32.06 6.32 18.62
CA PRO A 236 -30.66 6.09 18.27
C PRO A 236 -30.47 5.19 17.04
N TRP A 237 -31.43 4.30 16.75
CA TRP A 237 -31.31 3.29 15.69
C TRP A 237 -31.15 3.87 14.29
N ALA A 238 -31.74 5.05 14.04
CA ALA A 238 -31.63 5.77 12.78
C ALA A 238 -30.20 6.23 12.45
N VAL A 239 -29.32 6.28 13.45
CA VAL A 239 -27.90 6.65 13.32
C VAL A 239 -26.99 5.43 13.55
N VAL A 240 -27.25 4.67 14.62
CA VAL A 240 -26.36 3.58 15.05
C VAL A 240 -26.30 2.45 14.02
N VAL A 241 -27.43 2.05 13.43
CA VAL A 241 -27.46 0.97 12.44
C VAL A 241 -26.65 1.31 11.18
N PRO A 242 -26.92 2.41 10.45
CA PRO A 242 -26.12 2.75 9.27
C PRO A 242 -24.65 3.01 9.61
N ALA A 243 -24.33 3.61 10.77
CA ALA A 243 -22.94 3.80 11.20
C ALA A 243 -22.22 2.46 11.42
N LEU A 244 -22.85 1.50 12.11
CA LEU A 244 -22.29 0.17 12.31
C LEU A 244 -22.10 -0.59 10.99
N LEU A 245 -22.99 -0.41 10.02
CA LEU A 245 -22.84 -1.01 8.68
C LEU A 245 -21.64 -0.45 7.93
N ILE A 246 -21.40 0.87 7.99
CA ILE A 246 -20.21 1.50 7.39
C ILE A 246 -18.93 1.01 8.10
N VAL A 247 -18.92 0.96 9.43
CA VAL A 247 -17.77 0.47 10.22
C VAL A 247 -17.48 -1.00 9.93
N ALA A 248 -18.51 -1.84 9.88
CA ALA A 248 -18.39 -3.25 9.54
C ALA A 248 -17.89 -3.42 8.10
N LEU A 249 -18.43 -2.67 7.14
CA LEU A 249 -18.01 -2.75 5.75
C LEU A 249 -16.54 -2.36 5.58
N THR A 250 -16.11 -1.23 6.15
CA THR A 250 -14.72 -0.74 6.04
C THR A 250 -13.74 -1.66 6.78
N THR A 251 -14.01 -1.97 8.05
CA THR A 251 -13.12 -2.80 8.89
C THR A 251 -13.06 -4.23 8.37
N GLY A 252 -14.21 -4.80 8.04
CA GLY A 252 -14.31 -6.15 7.50
C GLY A 252 -13.58 -6.27 6.17
N THR A 253 -13.71 -5.28 5.27
CA THR A 253 -13.03 -5.30 3.97
C THR A 253 -11.52 -5.27 4.16
N ASN A 254 -11.03 -4.42 5.07
CA ASN A 254 -9.62 -4.38 5.42
C ASN A 254 -9.10 -5.73 5.97
N LEU A 255 -9.82 -6.31 6.94
CA LEU A 255 -9.50 -7.62 7.53
C LEU A 255 -9.50 -8.74 6.48
N LEU A 256 -10.47 -8.73 5.56
CA LEU A 256 -10.59 -9.71 4.50
C LEU A 256 -9.39 -9.65 3.56
N PHE A 257 -8.99 -8.45 3.12
CA PHE A 257 -7.82 -8.30 2.26
C PHE A 257 -6.53 -8.67 2.99
N ASP A 258 -6.35 -8.25 4.24
CA ASP A 258 -5.20 -8.64 5.05
C ASP A 258 -5.09 -10.16 5.22
N ALA A 259 -6.22 -10.86 5.38
CA ALA A 259 -6.23 -12.31 5.51
C ALA A 259 -5.92 -13.03 4.19
N VAL A 260 -6.52 -12.59 3.08
CA VAL A 260 -6.29 -13.16 1.73
C VAL A 260 -4.82 -12.99 1.31
N LEU A 261 -4.22 -11.85 1.65
CA LEU A 261 -2.87 -11.48 1.26
C LEU A 261 -1.82 -11.97 2.25
N GLY A 262 -2.13 -11.95 3.55
CA GLY A 262 -1.25 -12.38 4.65
C GLY A 262 -1.04 -13.90 4.68
N ALA A 263 -2.05 -14.69 4.32
CA ALA A 263 -1.96 -16.16 4.24
C ALA A 263 -0.92 -16.66 3.21
N ARG A 264 -0.38 -15.79 2.35
CA ARG A 264 0.55 -16.16 1.28
C ARG A 264 2.01 -15.79 1.55
N ARG A 265 2.32 -15.21 2.73
CA ARG A 265 3.69 -14.90 3.17
C ARG A 265 4.32 -15.99 4.05
N ASP A 266 3.79 -17.21 4.04
CA ASP A 266 4.51 -18.37 4.59
C ASP A 266 5.66 -18.77 3.65
N VAL A 267 6.65 -17.88 3.53
CA VAL A 267 7.99 -18.28 3.12
C VAL A 267 8.45 -19.24 4.21
N PRO A 268 8.73 -20.52 3.89
CA PRO A 268 9.36 -21.40 4.86
C PRO A 268 10.57 -20.64 5.36
N ARG A 269 10.67 -20.43 6.69
CA ARG A 269 11.93 -19.98 7.29
C ARG A 269 12.93 -21.12 7.10
N GLY A 270 13.41 -21.27 5.88
CA GLY A 270 14.55 -22.08 5.52
C GLY A 270 15.68 -21.54 6.37
N VAL A 271 16.16 -22.40 7.26
CA VAL A 271 17.31 -22.24 8.13
C VAL A 271 18.22 -21.15 7.59
N VAL A 272 18.17 -19.96 8.19
CA VAL A 272 19.23 -18.97 8.01
C VAL A 272 20.46 -19.64 8.60
N GLY A 273 21.20 -20.31 7.72
CA GLY A 273 22.52 -20.84 8.01
C GLY A 273 23.27 -19.68 8.63
N ARG A 274 23.57 -19.83 9.92
CA ARG A 274 24.27 -18.85 10.73
C ARG A 274 25.71 -18.82 10.21
N LEU A 275 25.91 -18.26 9.02
CA LEU A 275 27.22 -17.89 8.51
C LEU A 275 27.68 -16.75 9.39
N ARG A 276 28.26 -17.15 10.53
CA ARG A 276 28.99 -16.32 11.45
C ARG A 276 30.20 -15.84 10.64
N VAL A 277 30.03 -14.73 9.93
CA VAL A 277 31.15 -14.00 9.33
C VAL A 277 32.01 -13.56 10.50
N ARG A 278 33.05 -14.35 10.77
CA ARG A 278 34.04 -14.06 11.79
C ARG A 278 34.90 -12.95 11.19
N CYS A 279 34.48 -11.69 11.36
CA CYS A 279 35.31 -10.54 11.08
C CYS A 279 36.54 -10.64 12.00
N GLY A 280 37.63 -11.21 11.48
CA GLY A 280 38.93 -11.13 12.08
C GLY A 280 39.39 -9.68 12.02
N TRP A 281 39.14 -8.91 13.08
CA TRP A 281 39.83 -7.66 13.31
C TRP A 281 41.30 -7.96 13.56
N SER A 282 42.11 -7.96 12.49
CA SER A 282 43.56 -7.82 12.60
C SER A 282 43.85 -6.45 13.20
N ARG A 283 44.04 -6.39 14.52
CA ARG A 283 44.62 -5.23 15.20
C ARG A 283 46.07 -5.09 14.77
N SER A 284 46.34 -4.28 13.74
CA SER A 284 47.65 -3.68 13.59
C SER A 284 47.77 -2.56 14.62
N SER A 285 48.51 -2.83 15.69
CA SER A 285 48.94 -1.84 16.68
C SER A 285 49.79 -0.74 16.01
N PRO A 286 49.50 0.56 16.20
CA PRO A 286 50.45 1.61 15.87
C PRO A 286 51.65 1.53 16.81
N ARG A 287 52.87 1.44 16.26
CA ARG A 287 54.11 1.56 17.04
C ARG A 287 54.21 2.97 17.63
N PRO A 288 54.63 3.16 18.89
CA PRO A 288 54.77 4.47 19.50
C PRO A 288 56.00 5.20 18.94
N ILE A 289 55.80 6.42 18.44
CA ILE A 289 56.89 7.36 18.15
C ILE A 289 57.33 7.95 19.49
N GLY A 290 58.63 7.78 19.76
CA GLY A 290 59.27 8.20 20.99
C GLY A 290 59.21 9.71 21.22
N ALA A 291 58.99 10.02 22.50
CA ALA A 291 59.35 11.20 23.24
C ALA A 291 60.35 12.17 22.59
N LEU A 292 59.92 13.43 22.43
CA LEU A 292 60.73 14.59 22.80
C LEU A 292 59.83 15.59 23.51
N ARG A 293 60.09 15.70 24.80
CA ARG A 293 59.36 16.46 25.80
C ARG A 293 59.92 17.87 25.90
N ASN A 294 58.99 18.81 26.06
CA ASN A 294 59.13 20.15 26.63
C ASN A 294 60.07 21.14 25.95
N ARG A 295 59.53 22.31 25.63
CA ARG A 295 59.76 23.56 26.39
C ARG A 295 59.28 24.72 25.52
N PHE A 296 58.17 25.36 25.85
CA PHE A 296 58.17 26.80 26.15
C PHE A 296 56.78 27.28 26.57
N LEU A 297 56.80 27.99 27.69
CA LEU A 297 55.72 28.65 28.37
C LEU A 297 55.32 29.94 27.65
N ARG A 298 54.01 30.20 27.63
CA ARG A 298 53.36 31.45 28.09
C ARG A 298 53.54 32.73 27.24
N LYS A 299 52.39 33.39 27.07
CA LYS A 299 52.10 34.84 26.94
C LYS A 299 51.89 35.44 25.53
N GLY A 300 50.80 36.21 25.47
CA GLY A 300 50.48 37.23 24.46
C GLY A 300 49.82 36.63 23.22
N GLY A 301 48.70 37.10 22.71
CA GLY A 301 48.11 38.43 22.69
C GLY A 301 47.29 38.43 21.40
N GLY A 302 46.09 39.02 21.43
CA GLY A 302 45.10 38.81 20.39
C GLY A 302 45.39 39.46 19.03
N ILE A 303 44.27 39.60 18.33
CA ILE A 303 43.95 40.43 17.16
C ILE A 303 44.25 39.86 15.74
N HIS A 304 43.17 39.89 14.96
CA HIS A 304 43.03 39.96 13.50
C HIS A 304 42.97 38.68 12.64
N GLU A 305 41.72 38.29 12.37
CA GLU A 305 41.15 37.81 11.10
C GLU A 305 41.60 38.70 9.91
N PRO A 306 41.85 38.17 8.68
CA PRO A 306 40.75 37.91 7.74
C PRO A 306 40.91 36.77 6.70
N ARG A 307 39.73 36.28 6.26
CA ARG A 307 39.35 35.82 4.91
C ARG A 307 40.40 35.14 4.02
N ARG A 308 40.17 33.88 3.64
CA ARG A 308 40.63 33.37 2.33
C ARG A 308 39.58 32.50 1.64
N GLY A 309 39.23 32.96 0.44
CA GLY A 309 38.42 32.25 -0.53
C GLY A 309 39.10 30.99 -1.06
N CYS A 310 38.25 30.01 -1.34
CA CYS A 310 38.60 28.73 -1.93
C CYS A 310 38.77 28.91 -3.45
N ARG A 311 40.01 28.88 -3.95
CA ARG A 311 40.31 28.88 -5.39
C ARG A 311 40.76 27.49 -5.81
N ARG A 312 39.95 26.89 -6.70
CA ARG A 312 40.24 25.66 -7.46
C ARG A 312 41.62 25.73 -8.15
N ARG A 313 42.34 24.60 -8.15
CA ARG A 313 43.20 24.21 -9.28
C ARG A 313 42.91 22.77 -9.67
N ARG A 314 42.51 22.60 -10.94
CA ARG A 314 42.66 21.39 -11.73
C ARG A 314 44.12 21.30 -12.17
N THR A 315 44.68 20.10 -12.15
CA THR A 315 45.67 19.66 -13.15
C THR A 315 45.55 18.15 -13.32
N SER A 316 45.97 17.71 -14.48
CA SER A 316 45.51 16.58 -15.26
C SER A 316 46.58 15.50 -15.38
N GLN A 317 46.12 14.33 -15.84
CA GLN A 317 46.81 13.45 -16.81
C GLN A 317 47.91 12.47 -16.33
N VAL A 318 47.62 11.17 -16.58
CA VAL A 318 48.39 10.20 -17.41
C VAL A 318 48.90 8.90 -16.73
N ALA A 319 48.51 7.79 -17.40
CA ALA A 319 49.16 6.48 -17.60
C ALA A 319 49.09 5.35 -16.56
N GLY A 320 48.71 4.16 -17.05
CA GLY A 320 49.52 2.94 -16.83
C GLY A 320 48.85 1.67 -16.28
N ARG A 321 48.26 0.87 -17.19
CA ARG A 321 48.29 -0.62 -17.32
C ARG A 321 48.21 -1.61 -16.13
N ASP A 322 47.43 -2.66 -16.41
CA ASP A 322 47.59 -4.10 -16.14
C ASP A 322 46.98 -4.80 -14.89
N ARG A 323 45.84 -5.47 -15.17
CA ARG A 323 45.60 -6.93 -15.16
C ARG A 323 46.10 -7.78 -13.95
N ARG A 324 45.13 -8.60 -13.48
CA ARG A 324 45.21 -10.02 -13.02
C ARG A 324 45.05 -10.32 -11.51
N SER A 325 43.90 -10.94 -11.22
CA SER A 325 43.69 -12.18 -10.44
C SER A 325 44.20 -12.27 -8.99
N CYS A 326 43.25 -12.31 -8.05
CA CYS A 326 43.43 -12.91 -6.72
C CYS A 326 43.26 -14.44 -6.81
N PRO A 327 44.23 -15.26 -6.34
CA PRO A 327 44.02 -16.68 -6.11
C PRO A 327 43.57 -16.91 -4.66
N CYS A 328 42.38 -17.49 -4.47
CA CYS A 328 42.01 -18.10 -3.19
C CYS A 328 42.61 -19.51 -3.13
N ARG A 329 43.76 -19.67 -2.47
CA ARG A 329 44.32 -20.99 -2.10
C ARG A 329 43.47 -21.60 -0.97
N ARG A 330 42.90 -22.78 -1.20
CA ARG A 330 42.46 -23.70 -0.13
C ARG A 330 43.70 -24.36 0.48
N GLY A 331 43.85 -24.29 1.80
CA GLY A 331 44.82 -25.08 2.56
C GLY A 331 44.12 -26.24 3.26
N GLU A 332 44.60 -27.45 3.01
CA GLU A 332 44.34 -28.65 3.81
C GLU A 332 44.90 -28.50 5.24
N PRO A 333 44.35 -29.22 6.25
CA PRO A 333 45.03 -29.41 7.52
C PRO A 333 45.80 -30.73 7.55
N ALA A 334 47.04 -30.67 8.04
CA ALA A 334 47.89 -31.84 8.31
C ALA A 334 47.99 -32.11 9.83
N GLY A 335 47.86 -33.40 10.18
CA GLY A 335 48.42 -34.06 11.38
C GLY A 335 47.60 -33.99 12.67
N ALA A 336 47.54 -35.00 13.54
CA ALA A 336 48.12 -36.34 13.58
C ALA A 336 47.55 -37.06 14.82
N ILE A 337 47.22 -38.37 14.76
CA ILE A 337 47.38 -39.31 15.89
C ILE A 337 47.78 -40.69 15.34
N ARG A 338 48.73 -41.28 16.04
CA ARG A 338 49.57 -42.46 15.78
C ARG A 338 48.92 -43.71 16.41
N GLN A 339 49.11 -44.90 15.81
CA GLN A 339 49.49 -46.19 16.44
C GLN A 339 48.79 -47.43 15.86
N GLY A 340 49.62 -48.42 15.48
CA GLY A 340 49.35 -49.89 15.45
C GLY A 340 48.44 -50.37 14.31
N GLY A 341 48.74 -51.39 13.52
CA GLY A 341 49.75 -52.45 13.56
C GLY A 341 49.15 -53.68 12.84
N ARG A 342 49.99 -54.45 12.12
CA ARG A 342 49.70 -55.77 11.48
C ARG A 342 48.62 -55.77 10.38
N SER A 343 48.51 -56.70 9.43
CA SER A 343 49.36 -57.65 8.71
C SER A 343 48.43 -58.35 7.70
N GLY A 344 48.89 -58.71 6.49
CA GLY A 344 48.18 -59.59 5.55
C GLY A 344 47.14 -58.89 4.67
N GLY A 345 46.94 -59.18 3.38
CA GLY A 345 47.40 -60.26 2.51
C GLY A 345 46.31 -60.49 1.43
N GLY A 346 46.70 -60.78 0.18
CA GLY A 346 45.84 -61.28 -0.92
C GLY A 346 45.07 -60.18 -1.69
N VAL A 347 45.22 -59.96 -3.00
CA VAL A 347 45.17 -60.82 -4.20
C VAL A 347 43.76 -61.34 -4.52
N ARG A 348 43.28 -60.92 -5.71
CA ARG A 348 42.36 -61.55 -6.70
C ARG A 348 40.83 -61.42 -6.62
N GLU A 349 40.30 -61.18 -7.84
CA GLU A 349 39.04 -61.65 -8.47
C GLU A 349 37.73 -60.99 -7.96
N ARG A 350 36.78 -60.52 -8.79
CA ARG A 350 36.48 -60.70 -10.22
C ARG A 350 35.96 -59.40 -10.84
#